data_AF-A0ABD6MU26-F1
#
_entry.id   AF-A0ABD6MU26-F1
#
_cell.length_a   1.000
_cell.length_b   1.000
_cell.length_c   1.000
_cell.angle_alpha   90.00
_cell.angle_beta   90.00
_cell.angle_gamma   90.00
#
_symmetry.space_group_name_H-M   'P 1'
#
loop_
_entity.id
_entity.type
_entity.pdbx_description
1 polymer ?
#
loop_
_entity_poly.entity_id
_entity_poly.type
_entity_poly.pdbx_seq_one_letter_code
_entity_poly.pdbx_strand_id
1 'polypeptide(L)' 'GSVTSADLLPPAQPTDLALADGVTFTGRGEPGATVQVRDAGGTVIGTGVVGADGLFSLTLSPAQANGEALDVRLVDAAGN' A
#
# COMPACT_ATOMS: atom_id res chain seq x y z
N GLY A 1 22.19 23.40 -16.66
CA GLY A 1 20.73 23.20 -16.61
C GLY A 1 20.42 22.48 -15.32
N SER A 2 19.52 23.02 -14.50
CA SER A 2 19.27 22.54 -13.14
C SER A 2 18.73 21.11 -13.14
N VAL A 3 19.22 20.32 -12.19
CA VAL A 3 18.83 18.93 -11.91
C VAL A 3 17.34 18.90 -11.60
N THR A 4 16.53 18.26 -12.43
CA THR A 4 15.17 17.87 -12.02
C THR A 4 15.37 16.77 -10.99
N SER A 5 15.37 17.12 -9.70
CA SER A 5 15.23 16.14 -8.64
C SER A 5 14.02 15.30 -8.99
N ALA A 6 14.25 14.06 -9.43
CA ALA A 6 13.25 13.03 -9.24
C ALA A 6 12.94 13.10 -7.75
N ASP A 7 11.69 13.32 -7.41
CA ASP A 7 11.27 13.09 -6.05
C ASP A 7 11.61 11.61 -5.77
N LEU A 8 12.59 11.40 -4.89
CA LEU A 8 13.15 10.09 -4.52
C LEU A 8 12.81 9.77 -3.06
N LEU A 9 11.96 10.58 -2.42
CA LEU A 9 11.49 10.25 -1.10
C LEU A 9 10.60 9.01 -1.25
N PRO A 10 10.97 7.86 -0.63
CA PRO A 10 10.07 6.74 -0.57
C PRO A 10 8.75 7.26 0.02
N PRO A 11 7.59 6.86 -0.54
CA PRO A 11 6.32 7.25 0.04
C PRO A 11 6.35 6.90 1.53
N ALA A 12 5.88 7.83 2.36
CA ALA A 12 5.84 7.61 3.80
C ALA A 12 5.15 6.27 4.06
N GLN A 13 5.70 5.47 4.99
CA GLN A 13 5.10 4.19 5.30
C GLN A 13 3.61 4.38 5.63
N PRO A 14 2.74 3.52 5.09
CA PRO A 14 1.33 3.64 5.35
C PRO A 14 1.09 3.52 6.86
N THR A 15 0.25 4.42 7.37
CA THR A 15 -0.11 4.50 8.78
C THR A 15 -1.54 4.00 8.97
N ASP A 16 -1.98 3.80 10.21
CA ASP A 16 -3.38 3.40 10.50
C ASP A 16 -3.79 2.10 9.78
N LEU A 17 -2.82 1.20 9.58
CA LEU A 17 -3.03 -0.09 8.92
C LEU A 17 -3.93 -0.97 9.79
N ALA A 18 -5.09 -1.33 9.26
CA ALA A 18 -6.02 -2.25 9.89
C ALA A 18 -6.42 -3.33 8.89
N LEU A 19 -6.35 -4.58 9.33
CA LEU A 19 -6.87 -5.72 8.59
C LEU A 19 -8.11 -6.25 9.32
N ALA A 20 -9.29 -6.00 8.74
CA ALA A 20 -10.55 -6.50 9.24
C ALA A 20 -10.87 -7.86 8.61
N ASP A 21 -11.19 -8.84 9.47
CA ASP A 21 -11.58 -10.21 9.11
C ASP A 21 -10.57 -10.97 8.23
N GLY A 22 -9.31 -10.53 8.18
CA GLY A 22 -8.29 -11.09 7.28
C GLY A 22 -8.50 -10.77 5.80
N VAL A 23 -9.57 -10.05 5.45
CA VAL A 23 -9.98 -9.80 4.06
C VAL A 23 -9.91 -8.31 3.74
N THR A 24 -10.36 -7.44 4.63
CA THR A 24 -10.47 -6.01 4.32
C THR A 24 -9.27 -5.29 4.88
N PHE A 25 -8.35 -4.88 4.00
CA PHE A 25 -7.18 -4.12 4.37
C PHE A 25 -7.43 -2.63 4.15
N THR A 26 -7.41 -1.88 5.24
CA THR A 26 -7.56 -0.44 5.25
C THR A 26 -6.32 0.21 5.81
N GLY A 27 -6.05 1.43 5.37
CA GLY A 27 -4.99 2.22 5.97
C GLY A 27 -4.95 3.62 5.40
N ARG A 28 -3.93 4.35 5.83
CA ARG A 28 -3.63 5.68 5.33
C ARG A 28 -2.33 5.67 4.56
N GLY A 29 -2.31 6.37 3.45
CA GLY A 29 -1.14 6.51 2.60
C GLY A 29 -1.12 7.87 1.94
N GLU A 30 -0.16 8.03 1.02
CA GLU A 30 -0.09 9.22 0.20
C GLU A 30 -1.18 9.21 -0.87
N PRO A 31 -2.03 10.26 -0.96
CA PRO A 31 -3.07 10.35 -1.97
C PRO A 31 -2.55 10.14 -3.40
N GLY A 32 -3.18 9.23 -4.14
CA GLY A 32 -2.76 8.88 -5.50
C GLY A 32 -1.64 7.84 -5.59
N ALA A 33 -1.08 7.37 -4.46
CA ALA A 33 -0.18 6.22 -4.45
C ALA A 33 -0.95 4.91 -4.69
N THR A 34 -0.29 3.95 -5.33
CA THR A 34 -0.77 2.58 -5.50
C THR A 34 -0.29 1.72 -4.34
N VAL A 35 -1.23 1.10 -3.63
CA VAL A 35 -0.96 0.13 -2.57
C VAL A 35 -0.88 -1.26 -3.18
N GLN A 36 0.24 -1.95 -2.98
CA GLN A 36 0.41 -3.37 -3.29
C GLN A 36 0.60 -4.13 -1.98
N VAL A 37 -0.24 -5.14 -1.76
CA VAL A 37 -0.15 -6.04 -0.62
C VAL A 37 0.28 -7.41 -1.11
N ARG A 38 1.36 -7.91 -0.52
CA ARG A 38 1.95 -9.21 -0.83
C ARG A 38 1.96 -10.10 0.41
N ASP A 39 1.77 -11.39 0.19
CA ASP A 39 1.96 -12.41 1.23
C ASP A 39 3.45 -12.65 1.52
N ALA A 40 3.73 -13.47 2.54
CA ALA A 40 5.09 -13.87 2.90
C ALA A 40 5.83 -14.66 1.80
N GLY A 41 5.11 -15.19 0.81
CA GLY A 41 5.67 -15.81 -0.39
C GLY A 41 6.01 -14.81 -1.51
N GLY A 42 5.70 -13.53 -1.33
CA GLY A 42 5.89 -12.46 -2.32
C GLY A 42 4.76 -12.35 -3.36
N THR A 43 3.69 -13.12 -3.21
CA THR A 43 2.53 -13.11 -4.12
C THR A 43 1.66 -11.91 -3.82
N VAL A 44 1.26 -11.16 -4.85
CA VAL A 44 0.32 -10.05 -4.69
C VAL A 44 -1.08 -10.61 -4.43
N ILE A 45 -1.60 -10.31 -3.25
CA ILE A 45 -2.91 -10.76 -2.75
C ILE A 45 -3.92 -9.61 -2.71
N GLY A 46 -3.47 -8.37 -2.91
CA GLY A 46 -4.31 -7.20 -2.95
C GLY A 46 -3.63 -6.02 -3.61
N THR A 47 -4.41 -5.24 -4.36
CA THR A 47 -3.95 -3.97 -4.93
C THR A 47 -5.04 -2.92 -4.77
N GLY A 48 -4.65 -1.69 -4.52
CA GLY A 48 -5.56 -0.57 -4.36
C GLY A 48 -4.88 0.75 -4.64
N VAL A 49 -5.65 1.83 -4.70
CA VAL A 49 -5.12 3.19 -4.82
C VAL A 49 -5.57 3.97 -3.60
N VAL A 50 -4.69 4.81 -3.08
CA VAL A 50 -5.02 5.72 -1.98
C VAL A 50 -5.88 6.87 -2.52
N GLY A 51 -7.03 7.07 -1.89
CA GLY A 51 -7.95 8.16 -2.20
C GLY A 51 -7.34 9.54 -1.96
N ALA A 52 -8.00 10.57 -2.48
CA ALA A 52 -7.59 11.97 -2.30
C ALA A 52 -7.57 12.41 -0.82
N ASP A 53 -8.30 11.70 0.03
CA ASP A 53 -8.38 11.85 1.49
C ASP A 53 -7.21 11.15 2.23
N GLY A 54 -6.34 10.45 1.51
CA GLY A 54 -5.22 9.70 2.07
C GLY A 54 -5.64 8.36 2.65
N LEU A 55 -6.88 7.91 2.45
CA LEU A 55 -7.37 6.61 2.90
C LEU A 55 -7.39 5.61 1.74
N PHE A 56 -7.09 4.36 2.04
CA PHE A 56 -7.30 3.26 1.11
C PHE A 56 -8.08 2.13 1.79
N SER A 57 -8.87 1.42 0.99
CA SER A 57 -9.57 0.21 1.38
C SER A 57 -9.53 -0.76 0.22
N LEU A 58 -8.98 -1.94 0.46
CA LEU A 58 -8.86 -3.00 -0.54
C LEU A 58 -9.20 -4.35 0.10
N THR A 59 -9.67 -5.27 -0.73
CA THR A 59 -9.96 -6.65 -0.31
C THR A 59 -8.81 -7.56 -0.72
N LEU A 60 -8.29 -8.32 0.23
CA LEU A 60 -7.26 -9.33 0.05
C LEU A 60 -7.90 -10.64 -0.38
N SER A 61 -7.33 -11.25 -1.41
CA SER A 61 -7.70 -12.58 -1.88
C SER A 61 -6.43 -13.36 -2.22
N PRO A 62 -6.11 -14.45 -1.49
CA PRO A 62 -6.87 -15.04 -0.39
C PRO A 62 -6.86 -14.21 0.90
N ALA A 63 -7.85 -14.44 1.77
CA ALA A 63 -7.90 -13.88 3.11
C ALA A 63 -6.64 -14.27 3.89
N GLN A 64 -6.00 -13.30 4.53
CA GLN A 64 -4.79 -13.51 5.33
C GLN A 64 -5.16 -13.81 6.78
N ALA A 65 -4.39 -14.69 7.42
CA ALA A 65 -4.55 -14.90 8.84
C ALA A 65 -3.96 -13.69 9.61
N ASN A 66 -4.68 -13.15 10.59
CA ASN A 66 -4.17 -12.09 11.47
C ASN A 66 -2.92 -12.62 12.22
N GLY A 67 -1.72 -12.29 11.70
CA GLY A 67 -0.44 -12.78 12.22
C GLY A 67 0.58 -13.15 11.15
N GLU A 68 0.18 -13.30 9.89
CA GLU A 68 1.13 -13.44 8.77
C GLU A 68 1.80 -12.10 8.44
N ALA A 69 3.10 -12.15 8.12
CA ALA A 69 3.83 -10.98 7.68
C ALA A 69 3.36 -10.59 6.27
N LEU A 70 2.66 -9.45 6.18
CA LEU A 70 2.26 -8.86 4.90
C LEU A 70 3.27 -7.81 4.50
N ASP A 71 3.74 -7.90 3.26
CA ASP A 71 4.57 -6.87 2.66
C ASP A 71 3.66 -5.87 1.94
N VAL A 72 3.60 -4.65 2.50
CA VAL A 72 2.77 -3.57 1.97
C VAL A 72 3.69 -2.53 1.37
N ARG A 73 3.64 -2.39 0.04
CA ARG A 73 4.40 -1.39 -0.69
C ARG A 73 3.47 -0.33 -1.25
N LEU A 74 3.76 0.92 -0.94
CA LEU A 74 3.19 2.05 -1.65
C LEU A 74 4.13 2.38 -2.82
N VAL A 75 3.55 2.48 -4.00
CA VAL A 75 4.21 2.95 -5.21
C VAL A 75 3.58 4.29 -5.52
N ASP A 76 4.36 5.36 -5.50
CA ASP A 76 3.83 6.69 -5.80
C ASP A 76 3.40 6.81 -7.28
N ALA A 77 2.70 7.89 -7.62
CA ALA A 77 2.34 8.16 -9.02
C ALA A 77 3.57 8.49 -9.90
N ALA A 78 4.73 8.75 -9.29
CA ALA A 78 6.00 9.00 -9.99
C ALA A 78 6.74 7.70 -10.37
N GLY A 79 6.32 6.55 -9.82
CA GLY A 79 6.86 5.22 -10.12
C GLY A 79 8.02 4.76 -9.24
N ASN A 80 8.22 5.33 -8.04
CA ASN A 80 9.27 4.89 -7.09
C ASN A 80 8.84 3.69 -6.22
#